data_AF-A0AA36J0X5-F1
#
_entry.id   AF-A0AA36J0X5-F1
#
_cell.length_a   1.000
_cell.length_b   1.000
_cell.length_c   1.000
_cell.angle_alpha   90.00
_cell.angle_beta   90.00
_cell.angle_gamma   90.00
#
_symmetry.space_group_name_H-M   'P 1'
#
loop_
_entity.id
_entity.type
_entity.pdbx_description
1 polymer ?
#
loop_
_entity_poly.entity_id
_entity_poly.type
_entity_poly.pdbx_seq_one_letter_code
_entity_poly.pdbx_strand_id
1 'polypeptide(L)'
;MSDEEKVKVKVTGLAGEEIWSAEVPGRESMDSLRQSVATHLDVRLPRVKLVHGDATLAGPDMLQSLGTEVSAQLVLLDFTEEIRRIQTALAAANRDVKMTEGLSDEEIEKLEKRYDFRFPPDLKEFLQVGVPVGGSWHNWHVLALDEVISDSVADVLRYECTPEDEEALEDLGDWAPEGERTLENAQAMAKAHPLIPIYAHRCIPTKPYECGLPVLSMHQCDDIIVYGENFWAWVAGSDCNLPDGTVPAEWMAKKVHFSTLPFWQHWL
;
A
#
# COMPACT_ATOMS: atom_id res chain seq x y z
N MET A 1 12.80 15.04 -49.02
CA MET A 1 12.80 14.78 -47.57
C MET A 1 11.34 14.86 -47.17
N SER A 2 10.71 13.73 -46.87
CA SER A 2 9.32 13.75 -46.40
C SER A 2 9.31 14.39 -45.02
N ASP A 3 8.48 15.42 -44.82
CA ASP A 3 8.18 15.90 -43.46
C ASP A 3 7.61 14.72 -42.68
N GLU A 4 8.30 14.36 -41.60
CA GLU A 4 7.90 13.28 -40.72
C GLU A 4 6.64 13.72 -39.97
N GLU A 5 5.53 13.02 -40.18
CA GLU A 5 4.25 13.36 -39.57
C GLU A 5 4.37 13.24 -38.04
N LYS A 6 4.12 14.34 -37.34
CA LYS A 6 4.19 14.41 -35.88
C LYS A 6 2.83 14.21 -35.25
N VAL A 7 2.81 13.59 -34.09
CA VAL A 7 1.64 13.40 -33.24
C VAL A 7 1.82 14.23 -31.97
N LYS A 8 0.81 15.04 -31.64
CA LYS A 8 0.78 15.74 -30.35
C LYS A 8 0.28 14.77 -29.29
N VAL A 9 1.07 14.55 -28.25
CA VAL A 9 0.69 13.69 -27.13
C VAL A 9 0.56 14.51 -25.87
N LYS A 10 -0.54 14.31 -25.16
CA LYS A 10 -0.78 14.86 -23.82
C LYS A 10 -1.04 13.70 -22.86
N VAL A 11 -0.32 13.66 -21.75
CA VAL A 11 -0.50 12.70 -20.66
C VAL A 11 -1.02 13.42 -19.44
N THR A 12 -2.19 12.99 -18.95
CA THR A 12 -2.81 13.54 -17.74
C THR A 12 -2.77 12.54 -16.58
N GLY A 13 -2.85 13.04 -15.35
CA GLY A 13 -3.06 12.21 -14.17
C GLY A 13 -4.51 11.80 -13.97
N LEU A 14 -4.77 11.08 -12.88
CA LEU A 14 -6.12 10.64 -12.50
C LEU A 14 -7.03 11.83 -12.15
N ALA A 15 -6.48 12.94 -11.66
CA ALA A 15 -7.24 14.16 -11.37
C ALA A 15 -7.38 15.09 -12.59
N GLY A 16 -6.90 14.67 -13.77
CA GLY A 16 -6.98 15.41 -15.02
C GLY A 16 -5.92 16.51 -15.18
N GLU A 17 -5.00 16.63 -14.24
CA GLU A 17 -3.83 17.48 -14.32
C GLU A 17 -2.89 17.03 -15.45
N GLU A 18 -2.27 17.98 -16.15
CA GLU A 18 -1.27 17.63 -17.17
C GLU A 18 0.04 17.24 -16.49
N ILE A 19 0.47 15.99 -16.74
CA ILE A 19 1.71 15.43 -16.18
C ILE A 19 2.86 15.60 -17.18
N TRP A 20 2.57 15.42 -18.47
CA TRP A 20 3.58 15.48 -19.53
C TRP A 20 2.92 15.76 -20.88
N SER A 21 3.59 16.51 -21.75
CA SER A 21 3.16 16.70 -23.14
C SER A 21 4.34 16.90 -24.08
N ALA A 22 4.21 16.43 -25.32
CA ALA A 22 5.23 16.56 -26.35
C ALA A 22 4.67 16.40 -27.76
N GLU A 23 5.40 16.89 -28.76
CA GLU A 23 5.25 16.47 -30.16
C GLU A 23 6.26 15.36 -30.45
N VAL A 24 5.76 14.16 -30.73
CA VAL A 24 6.56 12.98 -31.03
C VAL A 24 6.35 12.54 -32.48
N PRO A 25 7.37 11.97 -33.14
CA PRO A 25 7.18 11.40 -34.46
C PRO A 25 6.10 10.30 -34.47
N GLY A 26 5.23 10.30 -35.48
CA GLY A 26 4.13 9.35 -35.57
C GLY A 26 4.55 7.89 -35.70
N ARG A 27 5.79 7.65 -36.13
CA ARG A 27 6.44 6.33 -36.20
C ARG A 27 7.04 5.85 -34.87
N GLU A 28 6.94 6.62 -33.79
CA GLU A 28 7.31 6.11 -32.47
C GLU A 28 6.30 5.06 -32.02
N SER A 29 6.79 4.01 -31.34
CA SER A 29 5.95 2.98 -30.76
C SER A 29 5.33 3.44 -29.44
N MET A 30 4.22 2.82 -29.04
CA MET A 30 3.62 3.03 -27.72
C MET A 30 4.60 2.74 -26.57
N ASP A 31 5.48 1.74 -26.70
CA ASP A 31 6.53 1.48 -25.70
C ASP A 31 7.58 2.60 -25.62
N SER A 32 7.93 3.24 -26.74
CA SER A 32 8.85 4.39 -26.76
C SER A 32 8.21 5.61 -26.09
N LEU A 33 6.90 5.83 -26.31
CA LEU A 33 6.13 6.85 -25.62
C LEU A 33 6.14 6.62 -24.10
N ARG A 34 5.83 5.39 -23.66
CA ARG A 34 5.87 5.03 -22.23
C ARG A 34 7.25 5.24 -21.63
N GLN A 35 8.33 4.93 -22.36
CA GLN A 35 9.70 5.15 -21.91
C GLN A 35 10.03 6.64 -21.77
N SER A 36 9.57 7.48 -22.69
CA SER A 36 9.72 8.94 -22.59
C SER A 36 8.99 9.50 -21.37
N VAL A 37 7.76 9.05 -21.12
CA VAL A 37 7.00 9.45 -19.93
C VAL A 37 7.65 8.94 -18.65
N ALA A 38 8.11 7.68 -18.62
CA ALA A 38 8.84 7.11 -17.50
C ALA A 38 10.11 7.89 -17.18
N THR A 39 10.87 8.26 -18.21
CA THR A 39 12.10 9.06 -18.08
C THR A 39 11.80 10.46 -17.56
N HIS A 40 10.72 11.10 -18.04
CA HIS A 40 10.30 12.41 -17.54
C HIS A 40 9.88 12.39 -16.08
N LEU A 41 9.16 11.33 -15.68
CA LEU A 41 8.70 11.10 -14.32
C LEU A 41 9.80 10.60 -13.38
N ASP A 42 10.99 10.31 -13.89
CA ASP A 42 12.09 9.67 -13.16
C ASP A 42 11.66 8.33 -12.51
N VAL A 43 10.87 7.54 -13.25
CA VAL A 43 10.41 6.21 -12.83
C VAL A 43 10.83 5.15 -13.84
N ARG A 44 10.89 3.90 -13.39
CA ARG A 44 11.17 2.76 -14.29
C ARG A 44 9.98 2.49 -15.22
N LEU A 45 10.22 2.12 -16.47
CA LEU A 45 9.19 1.85 -17.48
C LEU A 45 8.04 0.91 -17.05
N PRO A 46 8.27 -0.20 -16.31
CA PRO A 46 7.16 -1.04 -15.85
C PRO A 46 6.13 -0.24 -15.06
N ARG A 47 6.59 0.79 -14.36
CA ARG A 47 5.80 1.71 -13.55
C ARG A 47 5.07 2.75 -14.38
N VAL A 48 4.79 2.56 -15.65
CA VAL A 48 4.02 3.54 -16.43
C VAL A 48 2.98 2.80 -17.25
N LYS A 49 1.71 2.91 -16.86
CA LYS A 49 0.56 2.46 -17.64
C LYS A 49 -0.20 3.68 -18.14
N LEU A 50 -0.15 3.88 -19.45
CA LEU A 50 -0.89 4.92 -20.15
C LEU A 50 -2.13 4.31 -20.79
N VAL A 51 -3.27 4.98 -20.67
CA VAL A 51 -4.53 4.58 -21.30
C VAL A 51 -5.05 5.69 -22.19
N HIS A 52 -5.46 5.36 -23.41
CA HIS A 52 -6.11 6.25 -24.37
C HIS A 52 -7.50 5.70 -24.70
N GLY A 53 -8.56 6.42 -24.31
CA GLY A 53 -9.91 5.86 -24.31
C GLY A 53 -9.97 4.64 -23.38
N ASP A 54 -10.35 3.48 -23.93
CA ASP A 54 -10.37 2.21 -23.19
C ASP A 54 -9.11 1.34 -23.44
N ALA A 55 -8.19 1.81 -24.28
CA ALA A 55 -7.02 1.04 -24.71
C ALA A 55 -5.79 1.38 -23.86
N THR A 56 -5.08 0.36 -23.38
CA THR A 56 -3.73 0.56 -22.81
C THR A 56 -2.74 0.78 -23.95
N LEU A 57 -1.98 1.87 -23.90
CA LEU A 57 -0.94 2.15 -24.88
C LEU A 57 0.29 1.32 -24.56
N ALA A 58 0.47 0.18 -25.21
CA ALA A 58 1.64 -0.69 -25.01
C ALA A 58 1.98 -1.46 -26.29
N GLY A 59 3.24 -1.84 -26.44
CA GLY A 59 3.71 -2.66 -27.55
C GLY A 59 4.25 -1.86 -28.76
N PRO A 60 4.45 -2.56 -29.90
CA PRO A 60 5.16 -2.03 -31.06
C PRO A 60 4.30 -1.15 -31.97
N ASP A 61 3.00 -1.03 -31.71
CA ASP A 61 2.09 -0.24 -32.54
C ASP A 61 2.48 1.24 -32.52
N MET A 62 2.34 1.89 -33.68
CA MET A 62 2.83 3.25 -33.91
C MET A 62 1.80 4.30 -33.49
N LEU A 63 2.24 5.41 -32.91
CA LEU A 63 1.37 6.48 -32.43
C LEU A 63 0.45 7.06 -33.50
N GLN A 64 0.91 7.16 -34.75
CA GLN A 64 0.09 7.66 -35.86
C GLN A 64 -1.19 6.84 -36.11
N SER A 65 -1.24 5.57 -35.65
CA SER A 65 -2.44 4.73 -35.73
C SER A 65 -3.60 5.26 -34.89
N LEU A 66 -3.31 6.09 -33.88
CA LEU A 66 -4.29 6.70 -32.99
C LEU A 66 -4.74 8.10 -33.46
N GLY A 67 -4.14 8.61 -34.54
CA GLY A 67 -4.40 9.93 -35.10
C GLY A 67 -3.27 10.93 -34.88
N THR A 68 -3.54 12.21 -35.19
CA THR A 68 -2.57 13.31 -35.11
C THR A 68 -2.50 13.96 -33.73
N GLU A 69 -3.49 13.72 -32.87
CA GLU A 69 -3.53 14.16 -31.48
C GLU A 69 -3.97 12.99 -30.58
N VAL A 70 -3.16 12.67 -29.57
CA VAL A 70 -3.38 11.58 -28.62
C VAL A 70 -3.43 12.15 -27.21
N SER A 71 -4.55 11.94 -26.53
CA SER A 71 -4.69 12.21 -25.10
C SER A 71 -4.63 10.88 -24.35
N ALA A 72 -3.64 10.70 -23.49
CA ALA A 72 -3.49 9.53 -22.64
C ALA A 72 -3.60 9.91 -21.18
N GLN A 73 -4.08 8.99 -20.35
CA GLN A 73 -4.12 9.13 -18.90
C GLN A 73 -3.12 8.17 -18.27
N LEU A 74 -2.27 8.67 -17.38
CA LEU A 74 -1.49 7.84 -16.46
C LEU A 74 -2.46 7.27 -15.42
N VAL A 75 -2.78 5.99 -15.57
CA VAL A 75 -3.73 5.29 -14.70
C VAL A 75 -3.06 4.42 -13.65
N LEU A 76 -1.81 4.03 -13.88
CA LEU A 76 -1.06 3.23 -12.92
C LEU A 76 0.43 3.39 -13.09
N LEU A 77 1.14 3.44 -11.97
CA LEU A 77 2.53 3.05 -11.91
C LEU A 77 2.54 1.56 -11.55
N ASP A 78 2.67 0.65 -12.52
CA ASP A 78 2.71 -0.79 -12.21
C ASP A 78 4.04 -1.16 -11.51
N PHE A 79 3.95 -1.37 -10.21
CA PHE A 79 5.09 -1.70 -9.35
C PHE A 79 5.28 -3.21 -9.16
N THR A 80 4.47 -4.04 -9.83
CA THR A 80 4.41 -5.49 -9.62
C THR A 80 5.78 -6.16 -9.67
N GLU A 81 6.59 -5.88 -10.69
CA GLU A 81 7.93 -6.49 -10.82
C GLU A 81 8.88 -6.08 -9.70
N GLU A 82 8.75 -4.84 -9.21
CA GLU A 82 9.58 -4.37 -8.10
C GLU A 82 9.15 -5.01 -6.78
N ILE A 83 7.84 -5.12 -6.56
CA ILE A 83 7.27 -5.81 -5.40
C ILE A 83 7.68 -7.29 -5.42
N ARG A 84 7.62 -7.96 -6.59
CA ARG A 84 8.11 -9.35 -6.75
C ARG A 84 9.58 -9.50 -6.38
N ARG A 85 10.43 -8.54 -6.75
CA ARG A 85 11.85 -8.55 -6.36
C ARG A 85 12.01 -8.43 -4.84
N ILE A 86 11.30 -7.51 -4.21
CA ILE A 86 11.29 -7.34 -2.74
C ILE A 86 10.80 -8.62 -2.06
N GLN A 87 9.70 -9.20 -2.52
CA GLN A 87 9.13 -10.44 -1.99
C GLN A 87 10.05 -11.65 -2.18
N THR A 88 10.77 -11.72 -3.31
CA THR A 88 11.79 -12.75 -3.55
C THR A 88 12.94 -12.60 -2.58
N ALA A 89 13.42 -11.38 -2.33
CA ALA A 89 14.45 -11.10 -1.34
C ALA A 89 13.98 -11.43 0.08
N LEU A 90 12.72 -11.12 0.42
CA LEU A 90 12.10 -11.42 1.70
C LEU A 90 12.08 -12.93 1.97
N ALA A 91 11.59 -13.72 1.02
CA ALA A 91 11.57 -15.18 1.13
C ALA A 91 12.99 -15.79 1.16
N ALA A 92 13.95 -15.19 0.44
CA ALA A 92 15.33 -15.66 0.46
C ALA A 92 16.05 -15.37 1.79
N ALA A 93 15.74 -14.24 2.43
CA ALA A 93 16.31 -13.83 3.71
C ALA A 93 15.69 -14.58 4.91
N ASN A 94 14.45 -15.05 4.79
CA ASN A 94 13.67 -15.64 5.88
C ASN A 94 13.20 -17.07 5.52
N ARG A 95 13.91 -18.09 6.02
CA ARG A 95 13.75 -19.50 5.60
C ARG A 95 12.37 -20.11 5.89
N ASP A 96 11.66 -19.58 6.86
CA ASP A 96 10.33 -19.98 7.30
C ASP A 96 9.20 -19.20 6.61
N VAL A 97 9.53 -18.18 5.80
CA VAL A 97 8.57 -17.40 5.02
C VAL A 97 8.53 -17.92 3.59
N LYS A 98 7.32 -18.15 3.09
CA LYS A 98 7.04 -18.51 1.70
C LYS A 98 6.15 -17.45 1.07
N MET A 99 6.39 -17.14 -0.20
CA MET A 99 5.50 -16.28 -0.97
C MET A 99 4.49 -17.15 -1.73
N THR A 100 3.20 -16.96 -1.48
CA THR A 100 2.11 -17.59 -2.25
C THR A 100 1.67 -16.67 -3.39
N GLU A 101 0.65 -17.08 -4.16
CA GLU A 101 -0.05 -16.15 -5.05
C GLU A 101 -0.55 -14.92 -4.28
N GLY A 102 -0.75 -13.82 -5.01
CA GLY A 102 -1.35 -12.62 -4.45
C GLY A 102 -2.85 -12.77 -4.23
N LEU A 103 -3.40 -11.94 -3.36
CA LEU A 103 -4.84 -11.87 -3.12
C LEU A 103 -5.57 -11.40 -4.39
N SER A 104 -6.61 -12.15 -4.76
CA SER A 104 -7.57 -11.72 -5.77
C SER A 104 -8.39 -10.51 -5.31
N ASP A 105 -8.99 -9.78 -6.25
CA ASP A 105 -9.93 -8.70 -5.91
C ASP A 105 -11.11 -9.21 -5.07
N GLU A 106 -11.59 -10.43 -5.33
CA GLU A 106 -12.65 -11.07 -4.55
C GLU A 106 -12.22 -11.34 -3.10
N GLU A 107 -11.00 -11.84 -2.88
CA GLU A 107 -10.46 -12.03 -1.54
C GLU A 107 -10.30 -10.70 -0.81
N ILE A 108 -9.83 -9.64 -1.50
CA ILE A 108 -9.73 -8.30 -0.92
C ILE A 108 -11.12 -7.80 -0.49
N GLU A 109 -12.10 -7.83 -1.38
CA GLU A 109 -13.47 -7.38 -1.07
C GLU A 109 -14.07 -8.16 0.10
N LYS A 110 -13.81 -9.46 0.16
CA LYS A 110 -14.29 -10.32 1.25
C LYS A 110 -13.64 -9.99 2.58
N LEU A 111 -12.32 -9.77 2.59
CA LEU A 111 -11.56 -9.38 3.79
C LEU A 111 -12.00 -8.01 4.30
N GLU A 112 -12.05 -7.00 3.42
CA GLU A 112 -12.48 -5.64 3.75
C GLU A 112 -13.91 -5.64 4.33
N LYS A 113 -14.81 -6.43 3.75
CA LYS A 113 -16.18 -6.59 4.25
C LYS A 113 -16.25 -7.34 5.58
N ARG A 114 -15.47 -8.42 5.75
CA ARG A 114 -15.48 -9.23 6.98
C ARG A 114 -15.03 -8.44 8.18
N TYR A 115 -13.97 -7.65 8.01
CA TYR A 115 -13.28 -6.97 9.11
C TYR A 115 -13.64 -5.48 9.22
N ASP A 116 -14.53 -4.98 8.37
CA ASP A 116 -15.01 -3.60 8.34
C ASP A 116 -13.87 -2.57 8.26
N PHE A 117 -12.89 -2.86 7.41
CA PHE A 117 -11.79 -1.95 7.11
C PHE A 117 -11.50 -1.89 5.63
N ARG A 118 -10.62 -0.96 5.23
CA ARG A 118 -10.03 -0.95 3.89
C ARG A 118 -8.51 -1.03 3.98
N PHE A 119 -7.89 -1.82 3.12
CA PHE A 119 -6.43 -1.94 3.07
C PHE A 119 -5.82 -0.63 2.53
N PRO A 120 -4.85 -0.03 3.23
CA PRO A 120 -4.04 1.06 2.68
C PRO A 120 -3.47 0.65 1.32
N PRO A 121 -3.41 1.57 0.32
CA PRO A 121 -3.10 1.17 -1.05
C PRO A 121 -1.73 0.49 -1.21
N ASP A 122 -0.72 0.86 -0.41
CA ASP A 122 0.61 0.25 -0.39
C ASP A 122 0.59 -1.20 0.13
N LEU A 123 -0.08 -1.45 1.26
CA LEU A 123 -0.26 -2.81 1.78
C LEU A 123 -1.11 -3.66 0.83
N LYS A 124 -2.19 -3.09 0.27
CA LYS A 124 -3.04 -3.79 -0.70
C LYS A 124 -2.22 -4.23 -1.90
N GLU A 125 -1.47 -3.32 -2.51
CA GLU A 125 -0.67 -3.63 -3.70
C GLU A 125 0.38 -4.72 -3.39
N PHE A 126 1.03 -4.66 -2.23
CA PHE A 126 1.95 -5.69 -1.79
C PHE A 126 1.28 -7.07 -1.71
N LEU A 127 0.12 -7.18 -1.05
CA LEU A 127 -0.60 -8.45 -0.88
C LEU A 127 -1.23 -8.97 -2.18
N GLN A 128 -1.58 -8.10 -3.13
CA GLN A 128 -2.11 -8.50 -4.44
C GLN A 128 -1.02 -9.02 -5.39
N VAL A 129 0.25 -8.71 -5.14
CA VAL A 129 1.37 -9.30 -5.91
C VAL A 129 1.75 -10.67 -5.38
N GLY A 130 1.70 -10.86 -4.06
CA GLY A 130 2.04 -12.11 -3.38
C GLY A 130 1.78 -12.00 -1.88
N VAL A 131 1.36 -13.09 -1.25
CA VAL A 131 1.13 -13.13 0.21
C VAL A 131 2.29 -13.86 0.90
N PRO A 132 3.02 -13.21 1.82
CA PRO A 132 3.96 -13.91 2.68
C PRO A 132 3.21 -14.79 3.69
N VAL A 133 3.59 -16.05 3.78
CA VAL A 133 3.02 -17.04 4.71
C VAL A 133 4.15 -17.73 5.46
N GLY A 134 4.00 -17.86 6.79
CA GLY A 134 5.00 -18.44 7.67
C GLY A 134 5.77 -17.39 8.48
N GLY A 135 6.64 -17.84 9.37
CA GLY A 135 7.18 -16.99 10.44
C GLY A 135 6.06 -16.37 11.27
N SER A 136 6.04 -15.05 11.38
CA SER A 136 4.98 -14.29 12.08
C SER A 136 4.01 -13.58 11.14
N TRP A 137 4.01 -13.89 9.84
CA TRP A 137 3.07 -13.33 8.89
C TRP A 137 1.67 -13.95 9.02
N HIS A 138 0.64 -13.13 8.84
CA HIS A 138 -0.75 -13.59 8.81
C HIS A 138 -1.08 -14.21 7.45
N ASN A 139 -1.69 -15.40 7.47
CA ASN A 139 -2.12 -16.06 6.25
C ASN A 139 -3.46 -15.50 5.77
N TRP A 140 -3.40 -14.44 4.96
CA TRP A 140 -4.57 -13.74 4.44
C TRP A 140 -5.51 -14.61 3.59
N HIS A 141 -5.00 -15.63 2.89
CA HIS A 141 -5.85 -16.58 2.17
C HIS A 141 -6.74 -17.38 3.12
N VAL A 142 -6.20 -17.82 4.26
CA VAL A 142 -6.99 -18.54 5.29
C VAL A 142 -8.05 -17.61 5.90
N LEU A 143 -7.69 -16.35 6.14
CA LEU A 143 -8.60 -15.33 6.69
C LEU A 143 -9.71 -14.93 5.69
N ALA A 144 -9.46 -15.14 4.39
CA ALA A 144 -10.45 -14.95 3.33
C ALA A 144 -11.40 -16.14 3.16
N LEU A 145 -11.21 -17.28 3.83
CA LEU A 145 -12.15 -18.42 3.75
C LEU A 145 -13.51 -18.08 4.38
N ASP A 146 -14.58 -18.79 4.02
CA ASP A 146 -15.90 -18.58 4.64
C ASP A 146 -15.90 -18.98 6.13
N GLU A 147 -15.24 -20.10 6.43
CA GLU A 147 -15.04 -20.62 7.78
C GLU A 147 -13.56 -20.54 8.15
N VAL A 148 -13.25 -19.76 9.18
CA VAL A 148 -11.88 -19.56 9.68
C VAL A 148 -11.77 -20.25 11.04
N ILE A 149 -10.82 -21.20 11.17
CA ILE A 149 -10.65 -21.99 12.41
C ILE A 149 -9.91 -21.17 13.49
N SER A 150 -8.96 -20.32 13.08
CA SER A 150 -8.20 -19.42 13.93
C SER A 150 -8.05 -18.08 13.24
N ASP A 151 -8.63 -17.03 13.81
CA ASP A 151 -8.72 -15.71 13.22
C ASP A 151 -7.83 -14.72 13.97
N SER A 152 -6.54 -14.73 13.62
CA SER A 152 -5.55 -13.83 14.20
C SER A 152 -5.86 -12.35 13.99
N VAL A 153 -6.64 -12.01 12.95
CA VAL A 153 -7.02 -10.62 12.69
C VAL A 153 -8.13 -10.22 13.65
N ALA A 154 -9.14 -11.06 13.83
CA ALA A 154 -10.20 -10.81 14.80
C ALA A 154 -9.64 -10.66 16.22
N ASP A 155 -8.62 -11.42 16.60
CA ASP A 155 -7.98 -11.29 17.92
C ASP A 155 -7.34 -9.91 18.12
N VAL A 156 -6.63 -9.39 17.11
CA VAL A 156 -6.08 -8.02 17.13
C VAL A 156 -7.20 -6.97 17.12
N LEU A 157 -8.22 -7.16 16.29
CA LEU A 157 -9.33 -6.22 16.13
C LEU A 157 -10.29 -6.19 17.34
N ARG A 158 -10.32 -7.26 18.15
CA ARG A 158 -11.04 -7.24 19.42
C ARG A 158 -10.47 -6.19 20.37
N TYR A 159 -9.20 -5.83 20.19
CA TYR A 159 -8.49 -4.88 21.03
C TYR A 159 -8.80 -5.18 22.51
N GLU A 160 -8.29 -6.33 22.96
CA GLU A 160 -8.63 -6.93 24.26
C GLU A 160 -8.01 -6.14 25.43
N CYS A 161 -8.42 -4.88 25.55
CA CYS A 161 -8.25 -4.10 26.76
C CYS A 161 -9.28 -4.59 27.78
N THR A 162 -8.82 -4.91 28.98
CA THR A 162 -9.60 -5.51 30.05
C THR A 162 -9.62 -4.58 31.27
N PRO A 163 -10.44 -4.84 32.30
CA PRO A 163 -10.39 -4.07 33.54
C PRO A 163 -9.02 -4.10 34.25
N GLU A 164 -8.17 -5.10 33.94
CA GLU A 164 -6.81 -5.18 34.49
C GLU A 164 -5.86 -4.16 33.84
N ASP A 165 -6.22 -3.61 32.68
CA ASP A 165 -5.43 -2.63 31.94
C ASP A 165 -5.82 -1.16 32.25
N GLU A 166 -6.82 -0.93 33.12
CA GLU A 166 -7.31 0.43 33.44
C GLU A 166 -6.19 1.34 33.98
N GLU A 167 -5.30 0.82 34.84
CA GLU A 167 -4.17 1.58 35.39
C GLU A 167 -3.17 1.98 34.29
N ALA A 168 -2.90 1.07 33.35
CA ALA A 168 -2.01 1.35 32.22
C ALA A 168 -2.61 2.39 31.25
N LEU A 169 -3.93 2.35 31.03
CA LEU A 169 -4.63 3.38 30.27
C LEU A 169 -4.60 4.74 30.97
N GLU A 170 -4.61 4.80 32.30
CA GLU A 170 -4.45 6.08 33.02
C GLU A 170 -3.06 6.70 32.79
N ASP A 171 -2.01 5.87 32.75
CA ASP A 171 -0.63 6.30 32.52
C ASP A 171 -0.38 6.85 31.11
N LEU A 172 -1.15 6.41 30.10
CA LEU A 172 -1.14 6.99 28.74
C LEU A 172 -1.61 8.46 28.71
N GLY A 173 -2.38 8.89 29.71
CA GLY A 173 -2.81 10.28 29.84
C GLY A 173 -3.82 10.72 28.77
N ASP A 174 -3.39 11.52 27.80
CA ASP A 174 -4.25 12.31 26.90
C ASP A 174 -4.81 11.54 25.68
N TRP A 175 -4.98 10.21 25.80
CA TRP A 175 -5.48 9.32 24.74
C TRP A 175 -6.94 9.59 24.31
N ALA A 176 -7.69 10.31 25.14
CA ALA A 176 -9.02 10.85 24.87
C ALA A 176 -9.27 12.16 25.66
N PRO A 177 -10.30 12.95 25.31
CA PRO A 177 -10.73 14.08 26.12
C PRO A 177 -11.01 13.70 27.59
N GLU A 178 -10.80 14.64 28.51
CA GLU A 178 -11.13 14.44 29.92
C GLU A 178 -12.60 14.07 30.09
N GLY A 179 -12.87 12.97 30.82
CA GLY A 179 -14.22 12.40 30.98
C GLY A 179 -14.61 11.35 29.94
N GLU A 180 -13.84 11.19 28.85
CA GLU A 180 -14.02 10.14 27.84
C GLU A 180 -12.98 9.01 27.99
N ARG A 181 -12.09 9.09 28.98
CA ARG A 181 -11.04 8.10 29.26
C ARG A 181 -11.60 6.90 30.03
N THR A 182 -12.44 6.12 29.39
CA THR A 182 -13.02 4.89 29.98
C THR A 182 -12.64 3.67 29.14
N LEU A 183 -12.53 2.51 29.77
CA LEU A 183 -12.31 1.23 29.10
C LEU A 183 -13.29 1.01 27.94
N GLU A 184 -14.58 1.30 28.17
CA GLU A 184 -15.64 1.19 27.16
C GLU A 184 -15.36 2.10 25.95
N ASN A 185 -14.92 3.34 26.18
CA ASN A 185 -14.62 4.26 25.10
C ASN A 185 -13.34 3.88 24.34
N ALA A 186 -12.31 3.40 25.03
CA ALA A 186 -11.10 2.86 24.40
C ALA A 186 -11.46 1.72 23.42
N GLN A 187 -12.22 0.74 23.89
CA GLN A 187 -12.70 -0.39 23.08
C GLN A 187 -13.57 0.08 21.90
N ALA A 188 -14.51 1.00 22.14
CA ALA A 188 -15.39 1.53 21.09
C ALA A 188 -14.61 2.28 20.00
N MET A 189 -13.62 3.09 20.40
CA MET A 189 -12.81 3.87 19.48
C MET A 189 -11.82 3.02 18.70
N ALA A 190 -11.18 2.03 19.33
CA ALA A 190 -10.33 1.06 18.65
C ALA A 190 -11.12 0.27 17.58
N LYS A 191 -12.35 -0.14 17.91
CA LYS A 191 -13.26 -0.78 16.94
C LYS A 191 -13.64 0.14 15.78
N ALA A 192 -13.81 1.45 16.02
CA ALA A 192 -14.13 2.43 14.98
C ALA A 192 -12.91 2.85 14.12
N HIS A 193 -11.71 2.55 14.59
CA HIS A 193 -10.42 2.87 13.95
C HIS A 193 -9.51 1.65 13.91
N PRO A 194 -9.95 0.56 13.25
CA PRO A 194 -9.25 -0.71 13.29
C PRO A 194 -7.81 -0.60 12.78
N LEU A 195 -6.93 -1.41 13.37
CA LEU A 195 -5.58 -1.65 12.87
C LEU A 195 -5.56 -2.98 12.10
N ILE A 196 -4.89 -2.99 10.95
CA ILE A 196 -4.68 -4.20 10.15
C ILE A 196 -3.37 -4.85 10.62
N PRO A 197 -3.39 -6.05 11.20
CA PRO A 197 -2.16 -6.72 11.60
C PRO A 197 -1.42 -7.25 10.36
N ILE A 198 -0.12 -7.02 10.27
CA ILE A 198 0.70 -7.38 9.11
C ILE A 198 1.73 -8.46 9.44
N TYR A 199 2.33 -8.40 10.62
CA TYR A 199 3.38 -9.32 11.06
C TYR A 199 3.51 -9.29 12.57
N ALA A 200 3.41 -10.42 13.26
CA ALA A 200 3.47 -10.48 14.73
C ALA A 200 2.54 -9.42 15.37
N HIS A 201 3.11 -8.50 16.14
CA HIS A 201 2.42 -7.38 16.79
C HIS A 201 2.57 -6.06 16.01
N ARG A 202 2.90 -6.13 14.72
CA ARG A 202 2.94 -5.00 13.79
C ARG A 202 1.57 -4.82 13.16
N CYS A 203 1.05 -3.61 13.20
CA CYS A 203 -0.22 -3.28 12.58
C CYS A 203 -0.14 -1.96 11.82
N ILE A 204 -0.96 -1.79 10.79
CA ILE A 204 -1.08 -0.54 10.04
C ILE A 204 -2.47 0.08 10.28
N PRO A 205 -2.57 1.40 10.49
CA PRO A 205 -3.86 2.08 10.54
C PRO A 205 -4.67 1.91 9.26
N THR A 206 -5.98 2.08 9.37
CA THR A 206 -6.92 2.03 8.23
C THR A 206 -7.34 3.42 7.74
N LYS A 207 -7.00 4.46 8.51
CA LYS A 207 -7.39 5.85 8.26
C LYS A 207 -6.20 6.79 8.48
N PRO A 208 -6.00 7.81 7.61
CA PRO A 208 -6.70 8.05 6.34
C PRO A 208 -6.44 6.96 5.29
N TYR A 209 -7.34 6.80 4.32
CA TYR A 209 -7.18 5.81 3.24
C TYR A 209 -6.18 6.29 2.18
N GLU A 210 -4.89 6.23 2.49
CA GLU A 210 -3.82 6.63 1.59
C GLU A 210 -2.50 5.88 1.87
N CYS A 211 -1.56 5.89 0.92
CA CYS A 211 -0.23 5.33 1.15
C CYS A 211 0.56 6.17 2.16
N GLY A 212 1.55 5.55 2.79
CA GLY A 212 2.46 6.26 3.68
C GLY A 212 2.03 6.21 5.15
N LEU A 213 0.99 5.44 5.48
CA LEU A 213 0.59 5.23 6.87
C LEU A 213 1.72 4.51 7.65
N PRO A 214 1.95 4.90 8.91
CA PRO A 214 3.00 4.30 9.73
C PRO A 214 2.65 2.85 10.07
N VAL A 215 3.68 2.02 10.24
CA VAL A 215 3.54 0.71 10.88
C VAL A 215 3.72 0.90 12.38
N LEU A 216 2.72 0.50 13.13
CA LEU A 216 2.71 0.55 14.59
C LEU A 216 3.17 -0.79 15.14
N SER A 217 3.92 -0.75 16.23
CA SER A 217 4.08 -1.89 17.13
C SER A 217 3.06 -1.74 18.24
N MET A 218 2.23 -2.75 18.47
CA MET A 218 1.20 -2.75 19.50
C MET A 218 1.39 -3.94 20.43
N HIS A 219 1.91 -3.70 21.63
CA HIS A 219 1.95 -4.67 22.70
C HIS A 219 0.84 -4.36 23.70
N GLN A 220 -0.07 -5.33 23.89
CA GLN A 220 -1.28 -5.14 24.70
C GLN A 220 -2.11 -3.96 24.18
N CYS A 221 -2.76 -3.20 25.07
CA CYS A 221 -3.59 -2.07 24.67
C CYS A 221 -2.86 -0.72 24.78
N ASP A 222 -1.74 -0.67 25.50
CA ASP A 222 -1.11 0.54 25.99
C ASP A 222 0.31 0.78 25.46
N ASP A 223 1.06 -0.25 25.09
CA ASP A 223 2.38 -0.06 24.50
C ASP A 223 2.28 0.04 22.97
N ILE A 224 2.03 1.27 22.49
CA ILE A 224 1.98 1.59 21.06
C ILE A 224 3.14 2.50 20.70
N ILE A 225 3.95 2.07 19.73
CA ILE A 225 5.02 2.90 19.16
C ILE A 225 4.94 2.96 17.64
N VAL A 226 5.43 4.06 17.05
CA VAL A 226 5.73 4.12 15.61
C VAL A 226 6.97 3.27 15.36
N TYR A 227 6.77 2.10 14.76
CA TYR A 227 7.85 1.15 14.48
C TYR A 227 8.44 1.35 13.08
N GLY A 228 7.60 1.74 12.11
CA GLY A 228 8.03 2.15 10.77
C GLY A 228 7.32 3.42 10.33
N GLU A 229 8.06 4.35 9.73
CA GLU A 229 7.51 5.64 9.29
C GLU A 229 6.48 5.50 8.15
N ASN A 230 6.57 4.42 7.38
CA ASN A 230 5.50 3.91 6.53
C ASN A 230 5.64 2.40 6.30
N PHE A 231 4.71 1.79 5.56
CA PHE A 231 4.77 0.36 5.19
C PHE A 231 6.10 -0.05 4.57
N TRP A 232 6.59 0.70 3.57
CA TRP A 232 7.82 0.37 2.85
C TRP A 232 9.09 0.56 3.69
N ALA A 233 9.12 1.56 4.57
CA ALA A 233 10.20 1.79 5.52
C ALA A 233 10.29 0.65 6.54
N TRP A 234 9.14 0.11 6.97
CA TRP A 234 9.09 -1.09 7.80
C TRP A 234 9.57 -2.33 7.03
N VAL A 235 9.16 -2.53 5.77
CA VAL A 235 9.65 -3.62 4.92
C VAL A 235 11.17 -3.56 4.73
N ALA A 236 11.76 -2.36 4.68
CA ALA A 236 13.21 -2.18 4.63
C ALA A 236 13.90 -2.42 5.99
N GLY A 237 13.14 -2.52 7.07
CA GLY A 237 13.63 -2.62 8.44
C GLY A 237 13.98 -4.04 8.89
N SER A 238 14.25 -4.16 10.20
CA SER A 238 14.79 -5.38 10.81
C SER A 238 13.87 -6.59 10.77
N ASP A 239 12.54 -6.40 10.84
CA ASP A 239 11.58 -7.52 10.84
C ASP A 239 11.62 -8.32 9.52
N CYS A 240 11.89 -7.64 8.40
CA CYS A 240 11.96 -8.27 7.08
C CYS A 240 13.39 -8.70 6.68
N ASN A 241 14.41 -8.16 7.37
CA ASN A 241 15.82 -8.54 7.20
C ASN A 241 16.30 -8.47 5.73
N LEU A 242 15.89 -7.42 5.02
CA LEU A 242 16.29 -7.20 3.63
C LEU A 242 17.64 -6.48 3.54
N PRO A 243 18.45 -6.73 2.49
CA PRO A 243 19.63 -5.91 2.21
C PRO A 243 19.27 -4.44 1.98
N ASP A 244 20.13 -3.53 2.41
CA ASP A 244 19.98 -2.09 2.15
C ASP A 244 19.76 -1.79 0.66
N GLY A 245 18.81 -0.89 0.37
CA GLY A 245 18.47 -0.49 -1.00
C GLY A 245 17.59 -1.48 -1.77
N THR A 246 17.16 -2.58 -1.15
CA THR A 246 16.16 -3.48 -1.75
C THR A 246 14.82 -2.78 -1.96
N VAL A 247 14.41 -1.95 -0.99
CA VAL A 247 13.20 -1.12 -1.10
C VAL A 247 13.59 0.25 -1.68
N PRO A 248 12.92 0.72 -2.75
CA PRO A 248 13.20 2.03 -3.34
C PRO A 248 12.99 3.19 -2.35
N ALA A 249 13.94 4.13 -2.29
CA ALA A 249 13.91 5.24 -1.34
C ALA A 249 12.67 6.14 -1.52
N GLU A 250 12.20 6.30 -2.76
CA GLU A 250 11.01 7.09 -3.09
C GLU A 250 9.72 6.50 -2.50
N TRP A 251 9.65 5.18 -2.28
CA TRP A 251 8.51 4.54 -1.63
C TRP A 251 8.48 4.77 -0.12
N MET A 252 9.63 5.05 0.48
CA MET A 252 9.78 5.42 1.89
C MET A 252 9.59 6.92 2.13
N ALA A 253 9.50 7.72 1.07
CA ALA A 253 9.45 9.18 1.16
C ALA A 253 8.07 9.74 1.55
N LYS A 254 6.97 9.14 1.05
CA LYS A 254 5.61 9.56 1.44
C LYS A 254 5.29 9.04 2.85
N LYS A 255 4.96 9.96 3.76
CA LYS A 255 4.66 9.65 5.16
C LYS A 255 3.40 10.39 5.58
N VAL A 256 2.47 9.66 6.20
CA VAL A 256 1.39 10.22 7.01
C VAL A 256 1.92 10.28 8.43
N HIS A 257 1.98 11.48 9.00
CA HIS A 257 2.53 11.64 10.33
C HIS A 257 1.59 11.02 11.36
N PHE A 258 2.14 10.34 12.37
CA PHE A 258 1.31 9.69 13.40
C PHE A 258 0.35 10.66 14.09
N SER A 259 0.81 11.90 14.32
CA SER A 259 0.02 12.97 14.92
C SER A 259 -1.15 13.49 14.05
N THR A 260 -1.40 12.91 12.89
CA THR A 260 -2.56 13.23 12.05
C THR A 260 -3.55 12.08 11.96
N LEU A 261 -3.29 10.97 12.66
CA LEU A 261 -4.21 9.83 12.70
C LEU A 261 -5.42 10.19 13.57
N PRO A 262 -6.68 9.94 13.13
CA PRO A 262 -7.86 10.44 13.83
C PRO A 262 -8.02 9.99 15.30
N PHE A 263 -7.54 8.79 15.62
CA PHE A 263 -7.67 8.18 16.96
C PHE A 263 -6.31 7.83 17.55
N TRP A 264 -5.52 7.06 16.80
CA TRP A 264 -4.23 6.55 17.28
C TRP A 264 -3.23 7.64 17.67
N GLN A 265 -3.34 8.86 17.14
CA GLN A 265 -2.41 9.97 17.42
C GLN A 265 -2.18 10.27 18.92
N HIS A 266 -3.09 9.83 19.79
CA HIS A 266 -3.04 10.09 21.22
C HIS A 266 -2.52 8.90 22.06
N TRP A 267 -2.07 7.82 21.40
CA TRP A 267 -1.69 6.56 22.05
C TRP A 267 -0.17 6.31 22.06
N LEU A 268 0.65 7.34 21.81
CA LEU A 268 2.12 7.29 21.96
C LEU A 268 2.57 7.90 23.29
#